data_AF-A0A9D9RSQ9-F1
#
_entry.id   AF-A0A9D9RSQ9-F1
#
_cell.length_a   1.000
_cell.length_b   1.000
_cell.length_c   1.000
_cell.angle_alpha   90.00
_cell.angle_beta   90.00
_cell.angle_gamma   90.00
#
_symmetry.space_group_name_H-M   'P 1'
#
loop_
_entity.id
_entity.type
_entity.pdbx_description
1 polymer ?
#
loop_
_entity_poly.entity_id
_entity_poly.type
_entity_poly.pdbx_seq_one_letter_code
_entity_poly.pdbx_strand_id
1 'polypeptide(L)'
;MQPELKVRKILGKTYLNENRLSDALDVFSKILMDYPEDVETLHILGNFYLASGDGKTAKKLYQQALRFDPTNKVIQRQVNLAEEMGDAGLEEPIPTEITAVTRLLQRLTGKSQEISESDILRAADLLEKIINSESPAELVSSRLDEIDELLPALIELNIRQAYADGKPELADSLRGLQLNIDYQLAARDGESPEAGGAGAQNHAPFKGNILFLLPEAEHIPGRMTLLKSALEALGCQVSEKREFIPNRDSVPDVVITSDPHLKPALIESLSALSLANVPIILDLDTDFDKQPISHPEYNTRGLGTRIRSNAYTSALSLARMVTVPSEVHAESLKNLVQDVRVIPDGWSEQNKLWHKDPQPRNTINIGWMGTNGQIEDLILIRRFIIRIIREFHNTRIVIIGNPQAYRLFEGLPENRRMYLPAVAQEEFPYQLGQVDVLLVPLCNTPYNLSLPDTVLMEAGAKGIPWVASPIQSFKSWQMGGVVSETMDEWHLNLRHLVMDEELRRRLGREGRMAAKAREMKQSGKAWLEVIHQAVHSPVNLLTVERTIPSQLSSEL
;
A
#
# COMPACT_ATOMS: atom_id res chain seq x y z
N MET A 1 -16.15 18.90 25.90
CA MET A 1 -15.47 18.81 24.58
C MET A 1 -15.19 17.35 24.31
N GLN A 2 -15.92 16.74 23.37
CA GLN A 2 -15.84 15.32 23.02
C GLN A 2 -14.42 15.03 22.47
N PRO A 3 -13.63 14.10 23.04
CA PRO A 3 -12.29 13.75 22.55
C PRO A 3 -12.27 13.37 21.06
N GLU A 4 -13.37 12.78 20.58
CA GLU A 4 -13.59 12.36 19.20
C GLU A 4 -13.63 13.54 18.21
N LEU A 5 -14.38 14.61 18.51
CA LEU A 5 -14.43 15.83 17.68
C LEU A 5 -13.04 16.46 17.50
N LYS A 6 -12.24 16.49 18.58
CA LYS A 6 -10.88 17.04 18.53
C LYS A 6 -9.95 16.21 17.64
N VAL A 7 -10.07 14.89 17.68
CA VAL A 7 -9.29 13.98 16.83
C VAL A 7 -9.69 14.12 15.37
N ARG A 8 -10.99 14.16 15.06
CA ARG A 8 -11.50 14.35 13.68
C ARG A 8 -11.06 15.69 13.09
N LYS A 9 -11.04 16.77 13.88
CA LYS A 9 -10.52 18.08 13.45
C LYS A 9 -9.02 18.07 13.15
N ILE A 10 -8.24 17.38 13.98
CA ILE A 10 -6.80 17.22 13.72
C ILE A 10 -6.61 16.43 12.43
N LEU A 11 -7.37 15.35 12.23
CA LEU A 11 -7.31 14.53 11.02
C LEU A 11 -7.64 15.34 9.75
N GLY A 12 -8.73 16.11 9.74
CA GLY A 12 -9.09 16.95 8.60
C GLY A 12 -8.03 18.01 8.28
N LYS A 13 -7.40 18.61 9.30
CA LYS A 13 -6.29 19.56 9.12
C LYS A 13 -5.01 18.89 8.61
N THR A 14 -4.73 17.67 9.04
CA THR A 14 -3.61 16.88 8.51
C THR A 14 -3.81 16.61 7.02
N TYR A 15 -5.01 16.20 6.60
CA TYR A 15 -5.32 16.01 5.18
C TYR A 15 -5.19 17.31 4.36
N LEU A 16 -5.57 18.46 4.93
CA LEU A 16 -5.32 19.76 4.31
C LEU A 16 -3.83 20.06 4.10
N ASN A 17 -2.99 19.80 5.11
CA ASN A 17 -1.55 20.03 5.02
C ASN A 17 -0.86 19.07 4.02
N GLU A 18 -1.44 17.89 3.79
CA GLU A 18 -1.02 16.89 2.81
C GLU A 18 -1.57 17.14 1.39
N ASN A 19 -2.30 18.25 1.18
CA ASN A 19 -2.96 18.60 -0.09
C ASN A 19 -4.01 17.57 -0.57
N ARG A 20 -4.56 16.77 0.36
CA ARG A 20 -5.61 15.76 0.11
C ARG A 20 -7.00 16.36 0.30
N LEU A 21 -7.42 17.16 -0.67
CA LEU A 21 -8.65 17.96 -0.61
C LEU A 21 -9.92 17.11 -0.45
N SER A 22 -10.01 15.95 -1.10
CA SER A 22 -11.16 15.02 -1.01
C SER A 22 -11.40 14.53 0.40
N ASP A 23 -10.33 14.04 1.03
CA ASP A 23 -10.39 13.43 2.36
C ASP A 23 -10.60 14.49 3.44
N ALA A 24 -10.01 15.68 3.25
CA ALA A 24 -10.27 16.81 4.11
C ALA A 24 -11.75 17.22 4.08
N LEU A 25 -12.34 17.37 2.89
CA LEU A 25 -13.74 17.75 2.75
C LEU A 25 -14.71 16.70 3.29
N ASP A 26 -14.42 15.41 3.10
CA ASP A 26 -15.21 14.30 3.69
C ASP A 26 -15.16 14.31 5.24
N VAL A 27 -13.99 14.58 5.83
CA VAL A 27 -13.87 14.67 7.29
C VAL A 27 -14.62 15.89 7.83
N PHE A 28 -14.47 17.07 7.22
CA PHE A 28 -15.12 18.29 7.70
C PHE A 28 -16.63 18.28 7.46
N SER A 29 -17.13 17.67 6.38
CA SER A 29 -18.58 17.50 6.15
C SER A 29 -19.22 16.60 7.21
N LYS A 30 -18.57 15.47 7.54
CA LYS A 30 -19.01 14.55 8.61
C LYS A 30 -18.97 15.21 9.98
N ILE A 31 -17.94 16.02 10.26
CA ILE A 31 -17.90 16.80 11.52
C ILE A 31 -19.09 17.76 11.58
N LEU A 32 -19.42 18.44 10.47
CA LEU A 32 -20.53 19.39 10.47
C LEU A 32 -21.91 18.71 10.55
N MET A 33 -22.03 17.47 10.04
CA MET A 33 -23.24 16.65 10.19
C MET A 33 -23.49 16.28 11.66
N ASP A 34 -22.45 15.86 12.37
CA ASP A 34 -22.54 15.45 13.78
C ASP A 34 -22.56 16.64 14.76
N TYR A 35 -21.91 17.75 14.38
CA TYR A 35 -21.72 18.95 15.20
C TYR A 35 -21.98 20.23 14.38
N PRO A 36 -23.25 20.53 14.05
CA PRO A 36 -23.64 21.66 13.19
C PRO A 36 -23.32 23.05 13.77
N GLU A 37 -23.02 23.13 15.06
CA GLU A 37 -22.63 24.34 15.79
C GLU A 37 -21.10 24.58 15.83
N ASP A 38 -20.30 23.68 15.26
CA ASP A 38 -18.84 23.79 15.35
C ASP A 38 -18.29 24.95 14.52
N VAL A 39 -18.01 26.06 15.21
CA VAL A 39 -17.54 27.34 14.64
C VAL A 39 -16.29 27.18 13.76
N GLU A 40 -15.37 26.30 14.16
CA GLU A 40 -14.10 26.09 13.45
C GLU A 40 -14.30 25.34 12.13
N THR A 41 -15.14 24.30 12.13
CA THR A 41 -15.46 23.53 10.92
C THR A 41 -16.29 24.36 9.94
N LEU A 42 -17.26 25.13 10.44
CA LEU A 42 -18.00 26.11 9.64
C LEU A 42 -17.08 27.12 8.96
N HIS A 43 -16.06 27.62 9.67
CA HIS A 43 -15.06 28.52 9.11
C HIS A 43 -14.18 27.83 8.05
N ILE A 44 -13.70 26.60 8.31
CA ILE A 44 -12.87 25.86 7.35
C ILE A 44 -13.64 25.56 6.05
N LEU A 45 -14.90 25.10 6.16
CA LEU A 45 -15.76 24.86 4.99
C LEU A 45 -16.07 26.17 4.25
N GLY A 46 -16.30 27.27 4.96
CA GLY A 46 -16.45 28.58 4.33
C GLY A 46 -15.21 28.98 3.52
N ASN A 47 -14.00 28.70 4.01
CA ASN A 47 -12.76 28.99 3.28
C ASN A 47 -12.62 28.16 2.00
N PHE A 48 -13.10 26.92 1.99
CA PHE A 48 -13.12 26.10 0.76
C PHE A 48 -14.04 26.69 -0.31
N TYR A 49 -15.26 27.11 0.06
CA TYR A 49 -16.15 27.78 -0.89
C TYR A 49 -15.60 29.11 -1.38
N LEU A 50 -14.96 29.87 -0.49
CA LEU A 50 -14.31 31.11 -0.87
C LEU A 50 -13.18 30.86 -1.87
N ALA A 51 -12.37 29.83 -1.64
CA ALA A 51 -11.29 29.42 -2.56
C ALA A 51 -11.81 28.87 -3.89
N SER A 52 -13.01 28.25 -3.91
CA SER A 52 -13.66 27.81 -5.14
C SER A 52 -14.39 28.95 -5.90
N GLY A 53 -14.33 30.18 -5.39
CA GLY A 53 -14.99 31.34 -5.99
C GLY A 53 -16.48 31.52 -5.64
N ASP A 54 -17.03 30.72 -4.71
CA ASP A 54 -18.42 30.82 -4.27
C ASP A 54 -18.53 31.65 -2.98
N GLY A 55 -18.46 32.97 -3.14
CA GLY A 55 -18.58 33.93 -2.03
C GLY A 55 -19.95 33.87 -1.33
N LYS A 56 -21.03 33.50 -2.04
CA LYS A 56 -22.38 33.43 -1.47
C LYS A 56 -22.51 32.31 -0.44
N THR A 57 -22.10 31.09 -0.79
CA THR A 57 -22.16 29.93 0.12
C THR A 57 -21.16 30.10 1.27
N ALA A 58 -19.97 30.62 0.99
CA ALA A 58 -18.98 30.95 2.02
C ALA A 58 -19.54 31.93 3.07
N LYS A 59 -20.20 33.00 2.63
CA LYS A 59 -20.83 33.99 3.52
C LYS A 59 -21.84 33.36 4.47
N LYS A 60 -22.69 32.45 3.98
CA LYS A 60 -23.71 31.76 4.79
C LYS A 60 -23.09 30.91 5.91
N LEU A 61 -22.02 30.17 5.57
CA LEU A 61 -21.26 29.39 6.55
C LEU A 61 -20.63 30.28 7.62
N TYR A 62 -20.05 31.42 7.23
CA TYR A 62 -19.51 32.39 8.18
C TYR A 62 -20.58 33.06 9.04
N GLN A 63 -21.74 33.40 8.47
CA GLN A 63 -22.86 33.95 9.23
C GLN A 63 -23.43 32.93 10.23
N GLN A 64 -23.48 31.64 9.88
CA GLN A 64 -23.84 30.58 10.81
C GLN A 64 -22.80 30.46 11.92
N ALA A 65 -21.51 30.52 11.61
CA ALA A 65 -20.45 30.50 12.62
C ALA A 65 -20.54 31.71 13.58
N LEU A 66 -20.88 32.91 13.07
CA LEU A 66 -21.09 34.11 13.90
C LEU A 66 -22.34 34.03 14.78
N ARG A 67 -23.35 33.19 14.47
CA ARG A 67 -24.47 32.97 15.41
C ARG A 67 -24.01 32.28 16.69
N PHE A 68 -22.99 31.41 16.58
CA PHE A 68 -22.44 30.65 17.71
C PHE A 68 -21.25 31.36 18.38
N ASP A 69 -20.50 32.19 17.65
CA ASP A 69 -19.47 33.08 18.21
C ASP A 69 -19.56 34.51 17.62
N PRO A 70 -20.47 35.35 18.13
CA PRO A 70 -20.72 36.70 17.58
C PRO A 70 -19.56 37.67 17.73
N THR A 71 -18.60 37.39 18.62
CA THR A 71 -17.47 38.28 18.91
C THR A 71 -16.23 37.97 18.05
N ASN A 72 -16.31 36.96 17.19
CA ASN A 72 -15.20 36.50 16.39
C ASN A 72 -14.84 37.46 15.26
N LYS A 73 -13.90 38.37 15.54
CA LYS A 73 -13.42 39.36 14.55
C LYS A 73 -12.79 38.72 13.31
N VAL A 74 -12.30 37.48 13.39
CA VAL A 74 -11.72 36.78 12.23
C VAL A 74 -12.83 36.40 11.27
N ILE A 75 -13.87 35.71 11.76
CA ILE A 75 -15.01 35.31 10.94
C ILE A 75 -15.77 36.54 10.42
N GLN A 76 -15.89 37.60 11.23
CA GLN A 76 -16.50 38.86 10.79
C GLN A 76 -15.78 39.48 9.58
N ARG A 77 -14.44 39.40 9.53
CA ARG A 77 -13.68 39.83 8.34
C ARG A 77 -13.92 38.91 7.14
N GLN A 78 -14.06 37.61 7.37
CA GLN A 78 -14.35 36.64 6.30
C GLN A 78 -15.75 36.83 5.70
N VAL A 79 -16.75 37.26 6.49
CA VAL A 79 -18.07 37.67 5.98
C VAL A 79 -17.93 38.83 5.00
N ASN A 80 -17.21 39.89 5.38
CA ASN A 80 -17.01 41.05 4.51
C ASN A 80 -16.24 40.68 3.23
N LEU A 81 -15.22 39.81 3.34
CA LEU A 81 -14.47 39.33 2.18
C LEU A 81 -15.34 38.49 1.23
N ALA A 82 -16.18 37.62 1.78
CA ALA A 82 -17.15 36.84 1.01
C ALA A 82 -18.22 37.71 0.34
N GLU A 83 -18.61 38.82 0.98
CA GLU A 83 -19.48 39.85 0.38
C GLU A 83 -18.80 40.60 -0.77
N GLU A 84 -17.53 40.95 -0.62
CA GLU A 84 -16.73 41.66 -1.63
C GLU A 84 -16.43 40.81 -2.86
N MET A 85 -16.24 39.49 -2.69
CA MET A 85 -15.94 38.60 -3.81
C MET A 85 -17.06 38.54 -4.86
N GLY A 86 -18.33 38.76 -4.47
CA GLY A 86 -19.45 38.69 -5.41
C GLY A 86 -19.57 37.32 -6.09
N ASP A 87 -20.60 37.10 -6.90
CA ASP A 87 -21.02 35.75 -7.33
C ASP A 87 -20.57 35.36 -8.75
N ALA A 88 -20.40 34.05 -8.96
CA ALA A 88 -20.27 33.40 -10.28
C ALA A 88 -21.27 32.23 -10.50
N GLY A 89 -22.22 31.94 -9.59
CA GLY A 89 -23.13 30.80 -9.78
C GLY A 89 -24.32 30.65 -8.81
N LEU A 90 -25.08 29.57 -9.00
CA LEU A 90 -26.24 29.25 -8.17
C LEU A 90 -25.80 28.87 -6.75
N GLU A 91 -26.52 29.42 -5.76
CA GLU A 91 -26.29 29.18 -4.31
C GLU A 91 -26.34 27.68 -3.99
N GLU A 92 -25.32 27.17 -3.29
CA GLU A 92 -25.25 25.76 -2.94
C GLU A 92 -25.74 25.47 -1.51
N PRO A 93 -26.32 24.28 -1.26
CA PRO A 93 -26.56 23.82 0.10
C PRO A 93 -25.22 23.59 0.82
N ILE A 94 -25.23 23.77 2.14
CA ILE A 94 -24.10 23.48 3.03
C ILE A 94 -23.59 22.06 2.74
N PRO A 95 -22.27 21.82 2.66
CA PRO A 95 -21.70 20.54 2.25
C PRO A 95 -21.78 19.50 3.38
N THR A 96 -22.98 19.19 3.83
CA THR A 96 -23.29 17.97 4.59
C THR A 96 -23.67 16.82 3.65
N GLU A 97 -24.04 17.14 2.41
CA GLU A 97 -24.45 16.19 1.38
C GLU A 97 -23.29 15.81 0.44
N ILE A 98 -23.20 14.54 0.06
CA ILE A 98 -22.15 13.99 -0.82
C ILE A 98 -22.10 14.73 -2.17
N THR A 99 -23.25 15.14 -2.68
CA THR A 99 -23.38 15.86 -3.96
C THR A 99 -22.83 17.29 -3.92
N ALA A 100 -22.89 17.95 -2.75
CA ALA A 100 -22.31 19.28 -2.56
C ALA A 100 -20.79 19.19 -2.37
N VAL A 101 -20.31 18.18 -1.63
CA VAL A 101 -18.87 17.89 -1.48
C VAL A 101 -18.22 17.58 -2.82
N THR A 102 -18.89 16.79 -3.67
CA THR A 102 -18.37 16.40 -4.99
C THR A 102 -18.25 17.60 -5.94
N ARG A 103 -19.25 18.48 -5.99
CA ARG A 103 -19.21 19.71 -6.80
C ARG A 103 -18.15 20.69 -6.31
N LEU A 104 -18.05 20.87 -5.00
CA LEU A 104 -17.01 21.68 -4.38
C LEU A 104 -15.61 21.16 -4.74
N LEU A 105 -15.41 19.83 -4.67
CA LEU A 105 -14.16 19.19 -5.08
C LEU A 105 -13.84 19.39 -6.56
N GLN A 106 -14.82 19.26 -7.45
CA GLN A 106 -14.64 19.49 -8.88
C GLN A 106 -14.20 20.94 -9.17
N ARG A 107 -14.85 21.93 -8.53
CA ARG A 107 -14.48 23.35 -8.68
C ARG A 107 -13.08 23.65 -8.13
N LEU A 108 -12.71 23.07 -7.00
CA LEU A 108 -11.39 23.24 -6.39
C LEU A 108 -10.26 22.55 -7.18
N THR A 109 -10.57 21.49 -7.94
CA THR A 109 -9.58 20.67 -8.65
C THR A 109 -9.53 20.90 -10.15
N GLY A 110 -10.50 21.62 -10.72
CA GLY A 110 -10.54 21.95 -12.15
C GLY A 110 -10.80 20.75 -13.09
N LYS A 111 -11.23 19.59 -12.55
CA LYS A 111 -11.64 18.43 -13.35
C LYS A 111 -13.11 18.56 -13.71
N SER A 112 -13.41 19.10 -14.90
CA SER A 112 -14.73 19.02 -15.50
C SER A 112 -14.85 17.77 -16.36
N GLN A 113 -15.86 16.96 -16.08
CA GLN A 113 -16.57 16.23 -17.13
C GLN A 113 -18.02 16.64 -16.97
N GLU A 114 -18.33 17.86 -17.42
CA GLU A 114 -19.71 18.32 -17.50
C GLU A 114 -20.36 17.53 -18.64
N ILE A 115 -21.32 16.65 -18.32
CA ILE A 115 -22.20 16.06 -19.33
C ILE A 115 -22.90 17.24 -20.02
N SER A 116 -22.70 17.39 -21.32
CA SER A 116 -23.22 18.54 -22.07
C SER A 116 -24.75 18.52 -22.06
N GLU A 117 -25.37 19.68 -21.84
CA GLU A 117 -26.83 19.87 -22.00
C GLU A 117 -27.30 19.43 -23.39
N SER A 118 -26.45 19.50 -24.43
CA SER A 118 -26.77 18.97 -25.77
C SER A 118 -27.03 17.47 -25.75
N ASP A 119 -26.28 16.72 -24.96
CA ASP A 119 -26.34 15.25 -24.94
C ASP A 119 -27.53 14.78 -24.09
N ILE A 120 -27.88 15.54 -23.06
CA ILE A 120 -29.11 15.35 -22.27
C ILE A 120 -30.34 15.60 -23.14
N LEU A 121 -30.35 16.65 -23.96
CA LEU A 121 -31.44 16.93 -24.89
C LEU A 121 -31.58 15.85 -25.98
N ARG A 122 -30.47 15.34 -26.51
CA ARG A 122 -30.46 14.20 -27.45
C ARG A 122 -31.02 12.93 -26.81
N ALA A 123 -30.61 12.64 -25.57
CA ALA A 123 -31.10 11.51 -24.80
C ALA A 123 -32.62 11.59 -24.55
N ALA A 124 -33.13 12.78 -24.22
CA ALA A 124 -34.56 13.01 -24.02
C ALA A 124 -35.39 12.82 -25.32
N ASP A 125 -34.94 13.40 -26.44
CA ASP A 125 -35.60 13.25 -27.75
C ASP A 125 -35.62 11.79 -28.23
N LEU A 126 -34.55 11.04 -27.97
CA LEU A 126 -34.48 9.61 -28.29
C LEU A 126 -35.52 8.80 -27.48
N LEU A 127 -35.64 9.05 -26.17
CA LEU A 127 -36.63 8.40 -25.32
C LEU A 127 -38.06 8.73 -25.76
N GLU A 128 -38.34 10.00 -26.09
CA GLU A 128 -39.66 10.42 -26.55
C GLU A 128 -40.07 9.70 -27.84
N LYS A 129 -39.14 9.57 -28.79
CA LYS A 129 -39.36 8.82 -30.04
C LYS A 129 -39.60 7.33 -29.80
N ILE A 130 -38.91 6.73 -28.83
CA ILE A 130 -39.12 5.32 -28.44
C ILE A 130 -40.50 5.14 -27.82
N ILE A 131 -40.90 6.01 -26.90
CA ILE A 131 -42.19 5.92 -26.20
C ILE A 131 -43.38 6.10 -27.15
N ASN A 132 -43.24 6.99 -28.15
CA ASN A 132 -44.31 7.33 -29.09
C ASN A 132 -44.30 6.50 -30.39
N SER A 133 -43.43 5.49 -30.51
CA SER A 133 -43.35 4.61 -31.68
C SER A 133 -44.44 3.53 -31.65
N GLU A 134 -44.95 3.15 -32.83
CA GLU A 134 -45.87 2.01 -32.97
C GLU A 134 -45.18 0.65 -32.70
N SER A 135 -43.84 0.59 -32.83
CA SER A 135 -43.02 -0.58 -32.48
C SER A 135 -41.77 -0.20 -31.67
N PRO A 136 -41.91 0.08 -30.35
CA PRO A 136 -40.81 0.54 -29.49
C PRO A 136 -39.61 -0.43 -29.42
N ALA A 137 -39.88 -1.73 -29.39
CA ALA A 137 -38.83 -2.76 -29.28
C ALA A 137 -37.92 -2.81 -30.52
N GLU A 138 -38.48 -2.63 -31.72
CA GLU A 138 -37.70 -2.58 -32.96
C GLU A 138 -36.84 -1.32 -33.02
N LEU A 139 -37.40 -0.18 -32.60
CA LEU A 139 -36.68 1.09 -32.60
C LEU A 139 -35.50 1.09 -31.62
N VAL A 140 -35.68 0.54 -30.41
CA VAL A 140 -34.60 0.32 -29.43
C VAL A 140 -33.52 -0.57 -30.04
N SER A 141 -33.90 -1.70 -30.64
CA SER A 141 -32.94 -2.63 -31.25
C SER A 141 -32.14 -1.99 -32.39
N SER A 142 -32.74 -1.07 -33.15
CA SER A 142 -32.05 -0.38 -34.26
C SER A 142 -31.15 0.77 -33.82
N ARG A 143 -31.20 1.19 -32.55
CA ARG A 143 -30.48 2.37 -32.03
C ARG A 143 -29.63 2.07 -30.79
N LEU A 144 -29.24 0.81 -30.59
CA LEU A 144 -28.45 0.37 -29.43
C LEU A 144 -27.14 1.17 -29.28
N ASP A 145 -26.40 1.42 -30.36
CA ASP A 145 -25.13 2.17 -30.30
C ASP A 145 -25.32 3.64 -29.87
N GLU A 146 -26.41 4.28 -30.32
CA GLU A 146 -26.76 5.65 -29.92
C GLU A 146 -27.24 5.71 -28.46
N ILE A 147 -27.90 4.65 -27.98
CA ILE A 147 -28.31 4.52 -26.57
C ILE A 147 -27.08 4.30 -25.68
N ASP A 148 -26.10 3.52 -26.12
CA ASP A 148 -24.85 3.29 -25.38
C ASP A 148 -23.99 4.57 -25.29
N GLU A 149 -23.89 5.35 -26.38
CA GLU A 149 -23.19 6.66 -26.38
C GLU A 149 -23.87 7.66 -25.43
N LEU A 150 -25.21 7.69 -25.41
CA LEU A 150 -25.99 8.62 -24.60
C LEU A 150 -26.33 8.09 -23.21
N LEU A 151 -25.86 6.89 -22.84
CA LEU A 151 -26.19 6.24 -21.56
C LEU A 151 -25.86 7.10 -20.33
N PRO A 152 -24.70 7.80 -20.26
CA PRO A 152 -24.41 8.70 -19.13
C PRO A 152 -25.41 9.86 -19.05
N ALA A 153 -25.83 10.42 -20.20
CA ALA A 153 -26.80 11.50 -20.29
C ALA A 153 -28.23 11.03 -19.97
N LEU A 154 -28.59 9.79 -20.32
CA LEU A 154 -29.87 9.15 -19.96
C LEU A 154 -29.97 8.90 -18.45
N ILE A 155 -28.89 8.47 -17.81
CA ILE A 155 -28.85 8.28 -16.36
C ILE A 155 -28.95 9.64 -15.64
N GLU A 156 -28.22 10.65 -16.10
CA GLU A 156 -28.30 12.01 -15.59
C GLU A 156 -29.72 12.61 -15.73
N LEU A 157 -30.38 12.39 -16.88
CA LEU A 157 -31.77 12.81 -17.10
C LEU A 157 -32.73 12.15 -16.09
N ASN A 158 -32.59 10.85 -15.84
CA ASN A 158 -33.41 10.12 -14.87
C ASN A 158 -33.16 10.56 -13.41
N ILE A 159 -31.91 10.92 -13.08
CA ILE A 159 -31.56 11.49 -11.77
C ILE A 159 -32.25 12.84 -11.59
N ARG A 160 -32.20 13.72 -12.60
CA ARG A 160 -32.88 15.03 -12.57
C ARG A 160 -34.40 14.89 -12.41
N GLN A 161 -35.01 13.95 -13.13
CA GLN A 161 -36.44 13.67 -13.02
C GLN A 161 -36.81 13.12 -11.64
N ALA A 162 -36.01 12.22 -11.06
CA ALA A 162 -36.25 11.66 -9.73
C ALA A 162 -36.22 12.74 -8.62
N TYR A 163 -35.33 13.74 -8.72
CA TYR A 163 -35.36 14.89 -7.82
C TYR A 163 -36.59 15.79 -8.03
N ALA A 164 -36.97 16.05 -9.29
CA ALA A 164 -38.17 16.83 -9.60
C ALA A 164 -39.45 16.16 -9.07
N ASP A 165 -39.48 14.83 -9.07
CA ASP A 165 -40.57 14.00 -8.55
C ASP A 165 -40.52 13.81 -7.02
N GLY A 166 -39.53 14.40 -6.33
CA GLY A 166 -39.38 14.31 -4.88
C GLY A 166 -38.94 12.94 -4.35
N LYS A 167 -38.21 12.15 -5.14
CA LYS A 167 -37.72 10.79 -4.81
C LYS A 167 -36.18 10.75 -4.67
N PRO A 168 -35.61 11.31 -3.59
CA PRO A 168 -34.16 11.43 -3.42
C PRO A 168 -33.44 10.08 -3.30
N GLU A 169 -34.03 9.09 -2.62
CA GLU A 169 -33.42 7.75 -2.46
C GLU A 169 -33.23 7.02 -3.81
N LEU A 170 -34.16 7.24 -4.75
CA LEU A 170 -34.06 6.70 -6.10
C LEU A 170 -32.95 7.42 -6.88
N ALA A 171 -32.84 8.73 -6.74
CA ALA A 171 -31.78 9.51 -7.35
C ALA A 171 -30.38 9.09 -6.84
N ASP A 172 -30.25 8.81 -5.54
CA ASP A 172 -28.99 8.34 -4.95
C ASP A 172 -28.64 6.91 -5.42
N SER A 173 -29.64 6.04 -5.55
CA SER A 173 -29.46 4.70 -6.13
C SER A 173 -29.03 4.76 -7.60
N LEU A 174 -29.60 5.68 -8.38
CA LEU A 174 -29.24 5.91 -9.78
C LEU A 174 -27.83 6.54 -9.92
N ARG A 175 -27.41 7.42 -9.01
CA ARG A 175 -26.02 7.92 -8.94
C ARG A 175 -25.03 6.83 -8.59
N GLY A 176 -25.37 5.96 -7.63
CA GLY A 176 -24.55 4.79 -7.30
C GLY A 176 -24.42 3.83 -8.49
N LEU A 177 -25.49 3.68 -9.26
CA LEU A 177 -25.49 2.90 -10.50
C LEU A 177 -24.70 3.58 -11.62
N GLN A 178 -24.77 4.91 -11.75
CA GLN A 178 -23.92 5.70 -12.66
C GLN A 178 -22.43 5.49 -12.35
N LEU A 179 -22.05 5.58 -11.07
CA LEU A 179 -20.68 5.34 -10.62
C LEU A 179 -20.23 3.90 -10.88
N ASN A 180 -21.11 2.91 -10.67
CA ASN A 180 -20.83 1.52 -10.99
C ASN A 180 -20.75 1.28 -12.51
N ILE A 181 -21.56 1.97 -13.32
CA ILE A 181 -21.52 1.88 -14.78
C ILE A 181 -20.27 2.57 -15.33
N ASP A 182 -19.86 3.72 -14.79
CA ASP A 182 -18.58 4.34 -15.15
C ASP A 182 -17.40 3.44 -14.75
N TYR A 183 -17.51 2.77 -13.60
CA TYR A 183 -16.54 1.76 -13.15
C TYR A 183 -16.55 0.49 -14.01
N GLN A 184 -17.73 0.06 -14.49
CA GLN A 184 -17.89 -1.15 -15.30
C GLN A 184 -17.64 -0.92 -16.80
N LEU A 185 -17.93 0.25 -17.34
CA LEU A 185 -17.51 0.65 -18.69
C LEU A 185 -15.99 0.84 -18.74
N ALA A 186 -15.37 1.24 -17.63
CA ALA A 186 -13.92 1.17 -17.45
C ALA A 186 -13.38 -0.25 -17.21
N ALA A 187 -14.22 -1.21 -16.78
CA ALA A 187 -13.83 -2.60 -16.46
C ALA A 187 -14.31 -3.67 -17.48
N ARG A 188 -15.10 -3.31 -18.50
CA ARG A 188 -15.62 -4.24 -19.52
C ARG A 188 -14.58 -4.68 -20.57
N ASP A 189 -13.36 -4.17 -20.48
CA ASP A 189 -12.22 -4.61 -21.32
C ASP A 189 -11.34 -5.70 -20.68
N GLY A 190 -11.78 -6.40 -19.63
CA GLY A 190 -10.99 -7.53 -19.10
C GLY A 190 -11.74 -8.52 -18.20
N GLU A 191 -12.14 -9.66 -18.77
CA GLU A 191 -12.66 -10.83 -18.03
C GLU A 191 -11.55 -11.61 -17.29
N SER A 192 -11.93 -12.19 -16.14
CA SER A 192 -11.12 -13.06 -15.27
C SER A 192 -11.32 -14.55 -15.58
N PRO A 193 -10.36 -15.43 -15.22
CA PRO A 193 -10.75 -16.76 -14.76
C PRO A 193 -10.10 -17.21 -13.45
N GLU A 194 -10.80 -18.17 -12.86
CA GLU A 194 -10.82 -18.66 -11.48
C GLU A 194 -9.59 -19.45 -11.01
N ALA A 195 -9.54 -19.58 -9.68
CA ALA A 195 -8.57 -20.29 -8.87
C ALA A 195 -8.42 -21.79 -9.22
N GLY A 196 -7.18 -22.23 -9.43
CA GLY A 196 -6.82 -23.65 -9.53
C GLY A 196 -5.55 -23.92 -8.71
N GLY A 197 -5.69 -24.74 -7.66
CA GLY A 197 -4.57 -25.19 -6.83
C GLY A 197 -3.54 -25.98 -7.64
N ALA A 198 -2.25 -25.63 -7.51
CA ALA A 198 -1.17 -26.30 -8.20
C ALA A 198 -0.53 -27.37 -7.30
N GLY A 199 -0.64 -28.63 -7.72
CA GLY A 199 0.24 -29.70 -7.27
C GLY A 199 1.65 -29.51 -7.86
N ALA A 200 2.66 -29.68 -7.00
CA ALA A 200 4.07 -29.55 -7.35
C ALA A 200 4.47 -30.48 -8.50
N GLN A 201 4.76 -29.90 -9.67
CA GLN A 201 5.40 -30.60 -10.78
C GLN A 201 6.90 -30.34 -10.74
N ASN A 202 7.68 -31.41 -10.71
CA ASN A 202 9.14 -31.37 -10.62
C ASN A 202 9.71 -30.99 -12.01
N HIS A 203 9.77 -29.69 -12.30
CA HIS A 203 10.30 -29.19 -13.57
C HIS A 203 11.84 -29.31 -13.61
N ALA A 204 12.37 -29.74 -14.76
CA ALA A 204 13.80 -29.75 -15.03
C ALA A 204 14.38 -28.32 -14.91
N PRO A 205 15.67 -28.15 -14.51
CA PRO A 205 16.25 -26.83 -14.30
C PRO A 205 16.20 -26.01 -15.59
N PHE A 206 15.74 -24.75 -15.47
CA PHE A 206 15.77 -23.78 -16.55
C PHE A 206 17.22 -23.57 -16.99
N LYS A 207 17.52 -23.81 -18.27
CA LYS A 207 18.88 -23.75 -18.83
C LYS A 207 19.22 -22.42 -19.53
N GLY A 208 18.29 -21.47 -19.55
CA GLY A 208 18.51 -20.16 -20.14
C GLY A 208 19.35 -19.24 -19.25
N ASN A 209 19.74 -18.11 -19.83
CA ASN A 209 20.48 -17.03 -19.20
C ASN A 209 19.54 -16.12 -18.40
N ILE A 210 19.75 -16.07 -17.09
CA ILE A 210 19.04 -15.20 -16.16
C ILE A 210 19.91 -13.97 -15.89
N LEU A 211 19.41 -12.78 -16.19
CA LEU A 211 20.08 -11.52 -15.85
C LEU A 211 19.44 -10.90 -14.60
N PHE A 212 20.23 -10.74 -13.55
CA PHE A 212 19.90 -9.88 -12.42
C PHE A 212 20.29 -8.45 -12.77
N LEU A 213 19.31 -7.59 -12.95
CA LEU A 213 19.51 -6.17 -13.17
C LEU A 213 19.12 -5.44 -11.88
N LEU A 214 20.11 -5.19 -11.02
CA LEU A 214 19.88 -4.72 -9.65
C LEU A 214 20.49 -3.32 -9.42
N PRO A 215 19.97 -2.55 -8.44
CA PRO A 215 20.59 -1.31 -8.00
C PRO A 215 21.98 -1.56 -7.34
N GLU A 216 22.55 -0.54 -6.71
CA GLU A 216 23.85 -0.65 -6.04
C GLU A 216 23.86 -1.67 -4.91
N ALA A 217 25.04 -2.21 -4.58
CA ALA A 217 25.20 -3.32 -3.63
C ALA A 217 24.60 -3.03 -2.24
N GLU A 218 24.63 -1.77 -1.79
CA GLU A 218 24.05 -1.33 -0.51
C GLU A 218 22.51 -1.40 -0.47
N HIS A 219 21.87 -1.55 -1.63
CA HIS A 219 20.43 -1.52 -1.80
C HIS A 219 19.86 -2.85 -2.31
N ILE A 220 20.67 -3.90 -2.40
CA ILE A 220 20.19 -5.23 -2.83
C ILE A 220 19.47 -5.89 -1.67
N PRO A 221 18.16 -6.23 -1.80
CA PRO A 221 17.46 -6.95 -0.76
C PRO A 221 18.08 -8.32 -0.55
N GLY A 222 18.19 -8.76 0.71
CA GLY A 222 18.81 -10.04 1.05
C GLY A 222 18.20 -11.25 0.34
N ARG A 223 16.88 -11.19 0.06
CA ARG A 223 16.17 -12.23 -0.70
C ARG A 223 16.68 -12.38 -2.13
N MET A 224 17.18 -11.32 -2.77
CA MET A 224 17.79 -11.37 -4.10
C MET A 224 19.17 -12.03 -4.08
N THR A 225 19.99 -11.72 -3.08
CA THR A 225 21.30 -12.37 -2.89
C THR A 225 21.12 -13.87 -2.69
N LEU A 226 20.16 -14.25 -1.84
CA LEU A 226 19.85 -15.65 -1.60
C LEU A 226 19.29 -16.35 -2.84
N LEU A 227 18.36 -15.71 -3.56
CA LEU A 227 17.79 -16.23 -4.80
C LEU A 227 18.88 -16.52 -5.84
N LYS A 228 19.81 -15.58 -6.05
CA LYS A 228 20.93 -15.77 -6.97
C LYS A 228 21.71 -17.05 -6.63
N SER A 229 22.11 -17.22 -5.37
CA SER A 229 22.82 -18.42 -4.92
C SER A 229 21.97 -19.69 -5.07
N ALA A 230 20.66 -19.60 -4.92
CA ALA A 230 19.74 -20.72 -5.12
C ALA A 230 19.71 -21.18 -6.59
N LEU A 231 19.57 -20.24 -7.52
CA LEU A 231 19.50 -20.51 -8.96
C LEU A 231 20.83 -21.08 -9.46
N GLU A 232 21.97 -20.54 -9.02
CA GLU A 232 23.29 -21.08 -9.31
C GLU A 232 23.44 -22.53 -8.79
N ALA A 233 22.98 -22.81 -7.57
CA ALA A 233 23.01 -24.16 -7.00
C ALA A 233 22.07 -25.14 -7.72
N LEU A 234 21.01 -24.64 -8.36
CA LEU A 234 20.10 -25.41 -9.22
C LEU A 234 20.62 -25.56 -10.66
N GLY A 235 21.80 -25.01 -10.96
CA GLY A 235 22.49 -25.15 -12.25
C GLY A 235 22.07 -24.15 -13.33
N CYS A 236 21.39 -23.07 -12.96
CA CYS A 236 21.03 -22.00 -13.89
C CYS A 236 22.23 -21.11 -14.22
N GLN A 237 22.25 -20.55 -15.44
CA GLN A 237 23.26 -19.56 -15.84
C GLN A 237 22.80 -18.19 -15.38
N VAL A 238 23.45 -17.64 -14.35
CA VAL A 238 23.08 -16.37 -13.74
C VAL A 238 24.17 -15.33 -13.98
N SER A 239 23.78 -14.14 -14.40
CA SER A 239 24.65 -12.97 -14.52
C SER A 239 24.05 -11.78 -13.79
N GLU A 240 24.88 -10.83 -13.38
CA GLU A 240 24.44 -9.65 -12.65
C GLU A 240 25.03 -8.39 -13.28
N LYS A 241 24.20 -7.38 -13.53
CA LYS A 241 24.60 -6.09 -14.08
C LYS A 241 23.92 -4.93 -13.37
N ARG A 242 24.46 -3.72 -13.58
CA ARG A 242 23.96 -2.44 -13.06
C ARG A 242 23.35 -1.55 -14.14
N GLU A 243 23.45 -1.99 -15.38
CA GLU A 243 22.93 -1.38 -16.60
C GLU A 243 22.93 -2.44 -17.70
N PHE A 244 22.04 -2.30 -18.68
CA PHE A 244 22.02 -3.08 -19.91
C PHE A 244 22.22 -2.14 -21.09
N ILE A 245 23.24 -2.41 -21.91
CA ILE A 245 23.57 -1.61 -23.08
C ILE A 245 23.17 -2.38 -24.34
N PRO A 246 22.14 -1.91 -25.09
CA PRO A 246 21.73 -2.53 -26.34
C PRO A 246 22.90 -2.66 -27.32
N ASN A 247 22.94 -3.75 -28.09
CA ASN A 247 23.97 -4.08 -29.09
C ASN A 247 25.39 -4.37 -28.55
N ARG A 248 25.68 -4.08 -27.28
CA ARG A 248 26.93 -4.48 -26.60
C ARG A 248 26.74 -5.75 -25.79
N ASP A 249 25.63 -5.85 -25.09
CA ASP A 249 25.33 -6.93 -24.18
C ASP A 249 24.54 -8.06 -24.86
N SER A 250 24.81 -9.31 -24.47
CA SER A 250 23.99 -10.45 -24.89
C SER A 250 22.59 -10.34 -24.31
N VAL A 251 21.57 -10.53 -25.14
CA VAL A 251 20.16 -10.54 -24.72
C VAL A 251 19.91 -11.76 -23.81
N PRO A 252 19.47 -11.57 -22.56
CA PRO A 252 19.14 -12.68 -21.67
C PRO A 252 17.78 -13.30 -22.01
N ASP A 253 17.53 -14.50 -21.53
CA ASP A 253 16.24 -15.18 -21.71
C ASP A 253 15.18 -14.64 -20.74
N VAL A 254 15.60 -14.13 -19.58
CA VAL A 254 14.75 -13.51 -18.57
C VAL A 254 15.55 -12.51 -17.74
N VAL A 255 14.89 -11.44 -17.29
CA VAL A 255 15.47 -10.43 -16.41
C VAL A 255 14.74 -10.45 -15.08
N ILE A 256 15.50 -10.48 -13.98
CA ILE A 256 15.00 -10.28 -12.62
C ILE A 256 15.56 -8.96 -12.12
N THR A 257 14.68 -8.05 -11.72
CA THR A 257 15.03 -6.76 -11.12
C THR A 257 14.34 -6.62 -9.79
N SER A 258 14.92 -5.87 -8.85
CA SER A 258 14.32 -5.59 -7.56
C SER A 258 14.51 -4.13 -7.18
N ASP A 259 13.46 -3.51 -6.64
CA ASP A 259 13.42 -2.10 -6.25
C ASP A 259 14.08 -1.11 -7.26
N PRO A 260 13.80 -1.20 -8.58
CA PRO A 260 14.52 -0.42 -9.58
C PRO A 260 14.33 1.10 -9.44
N HIS A 261 13.29 1.55 -8.72
CA HIS A 261 13.10 2.97 -8.40
C HIS A 261 14.25 3.55 -7.57
N LEU A 262 15.01 2.73 -6.86
CA LEU A 262 16.21 3.18 -6.13
C LEU A 262 17.30 3.71 -7.08
N LYS A 263 17.33 3.21 -8.33
CA LYS A 263 18.22 3.69 -9.38
C LYS A 263 17.41 3.91 -10.68
N PRO A 264 16.75 5.07 -10.84
CA PRO A 264 15.84 5.34 -11.96
C PRO A 264 16.42 5.13 -13.37
N ALA A 265 17.75 5.21 -13.53
CA ALA A 265 18.44 4.87 -14.78
C ALA A 265 18.23 3.41 -15.23
N LEU A 266 17.88 2.49 -14.31
CA LEU A 266 17.54 1.11 -14.66
C LEU A 266 16.29 1.02 -15.53
N ILE A 267 15.39 2.01 -15.49
CA ILE A 267 14.18 2.01 -16.32
C ILE A 267 14.52 2.06 -17.81
N GLU A 268 15.61 2.72 -18.20
CA GLU A 268 16.08 2.73 -19.60
C GLU A 268 16.53 1.33 -20.03
N SER A 269 17.26 0.63 -19.16
CA SER A 269 17.68 -0.76 -19.39
C SER A 269 16.48 -1.70 -19.48
N LEU A 270 15.52 -1.59 -18.55
CA LEU A 270 14.29 -2.39 -18.56
C LEU A 270 13.45 -2.11 -19.80
N SER A 271 13.34 -0.85 -20.23
CA SER A 271 12.62 -0.48 -21.45
C SER A 271 13.26 -1.10 -22.69
N ALA A 272 14.58 -1.08 -22.80
CA ALA A 272 15.31 -1.71 -23.90
C ALA A 272 15.12 -3.24 -23.95
N LEU A 273 15.12 -3.89 -22.79
CA LEU A 273 14.88 -5.33 -22.66
C LEU A 273 13.43 -5.69 -23.01
N SER A 274 12.47 -4.88 -22.56
CA SER A 274 11.05 -5.02 -22.91
C SER A 274 10.82 -4.89 -24.41
N LEU A 275 11.46 -3.92 -25.09
CA LEU A 275 11.42 -3.78 -26.55
C LEU A 275 12.03 -4.98 -27.30
N ALA A 276 12.97 -5.68 -26.67
CA ALA A 276 13.55 -6.92 -27.19
C ALA A 276 12.70 -8.16 -26.85
N ASN A 277 11.49 -8.00 -26.32
CA ASN A 277 10.58 -9.06 -25.86
C ASN A 277 11.19 -9.97 -24.78
N VAL A 278 12.13 -9.46 -23.98
CA VAL A 278 12.66 -10.19 -22.83
C VAL A 278 11.66 -10.07 -21.67
N PRO A 279 11.22 -11.18 -21.07
CA PRO A 279 10.32 -11.14 -19.92
C PRO A 279 11.04 -10.53 -18.70
N ILE A 280 10.39 -9.54 -18.07
CA ILE A 280 10.87 -8.87 -16.87
C ILE A 280 10.07 -9.37 -15.66
N ILE A 281 10.77 -9.93 -14.69
CA ILE A 281 10.24 -10.26 -13.36
C ILE A 281 10.70 -9.15 -12.41
N LEU A 282 9.75 -8.43 -11.84
CA LEU A 282 10.01 -7.36 -10.88
C LEU A 282 9.73 -7.88 -9.46
N ASP A 283 10.74 -7.87 -8.61
CA ASP A 283 10.60 -8.20 -7.20
C ASP A 283 10.51 -6.94 -6.33
N LEU A 284 9.48 -6.88 -5.47
CA LEU A 284 9.32 -5.81 -4.48
C LEU A 284 9.38 -6.43 -3.08
N ASP A 285 10.32 -6.00 -2.26
CA ASP A 285 10.53 -6.58 -0.94
C ASP A 285 9.64 -5.96 0.16
N THR A 286 8.99 -4.83 -0.14
CA THR A 286 8.02 -4.16 0.75
C THR A 286 6.97 -3.38 -0.05
N ASP A 287 5.87 -3.04 0.60
CA ASP A 287 4.77 -2.26 0.01
C ASP A 287 5.09 -0.76 0.04
N PHE A 288 5.71 -0.28 -1.03
CA PHE A 288 6.10 1.12 -1.16
C PHE A 288 4.91 2.09 -1.30
N ASP A 289 3.74 1.61 -1.76
CA ASP A 289 2.54 2.42 -1.91
C ASP A 289 1.84 2.66 -0.57
N LYS A 290 1.91 1.70 0.36
CA LYS A 290 1.37 1.83 1.71
C LYS A 290 2.36 2.43 2.71
N GLN A 291 3.65 2.53 2.35
CA GLN A 291 4.67 3.11 3.22
C GLN A 291 4.32 4.57 3.57
N PRO A 292 4.16 4.91 4.86
CA PRO A 292 3.75 6.26 5.24
C PRO A 292 4.88 7.26 4.97
N ILE A 293 4.52 8.51 4.66
CA ILE A 293 5.47 9.61 4.42
C ILE A 293 6.36 9.87 5.65
N SER A 294 5.83 9.59 6.85
CA SER A 294 6.58 9.66 8.12
C SER A 294 7.60 8.55 8.31
N HIS A 295 7.59 7.50 7.48
CA HIS A 295 8.55 6.41 7.57
C HIS A 295 9.97 6.95 7.32
N PRO A 296 10.96 6.66 8.18
CA PRO A 296 12.32 7.20 8.05
C PRO A 296 12.99 6.89 6.71
N GLU A 297 12.61 5.78 6.10
CA GLU A 297 13.15 5.35 4.80
C GLU A 297 12.34 5.84 3.60
N TYR A 298 11.23 6.59 3.79
CA TYR A 298 10.38 7.03 2.68
C TYR A 298 11.15 7.87 1.65
N ASN A 299 12.04 8.73 2.12
CA ASN A 299 12.86 9.59 1.24
C ASN A 299 14.16 8.93 0.77
N THR A 300 14.71 7.96 1.51
CA THR A 300 15.99 7.32 1.16
C THR A 300 15.81 6.06 0.32
N ARG A 301 14.73 5.32 0.55
CA ARG A 301 14.39 4.04 -0.09
C ARG A 301 13.00 3.99 -0.72
N GLY A 302 12.05 4.74 -0.17
CA GLY A 302 10.67 4.79 -0.67
C GLY A 302 10.45 5.72 -1.86
N LEU A 303 9.19 6.09 -2.06
CA LEU A 303 8.70 6.90 -3.18
C LEU A 303 8.74 8.41 -2.91
N GLY A 304 9.58 8.87 -1.96
CA GLY A 304 9.62 10.28 -1.53
C GLY A 304 10.08 11.31 -2.56
N THR A 305 10.39 10.90 -3.80
CA THR A 305 10.64 11.84 -4.90
C THR A 305 9.84 11.43 -6.13
N ARG A 306 9.39 12.43 -6.91
CA ARG A 306 8.64 12.20 -8.15
C ARG A 306 9.38 11.29 -9.14
N ILE A 307 10.72 11.40 -9.21
CA ILE A 307 11.54 10.57 -10.09
C ILE A 307 11.43 9.09 -9.68
N ARG A 308 11.49 8.80 -8.37
CA ARG A 308 11.32 7.44 -7.86
C ARG A 308 9.90 6.91 -8.03
N SER A 309 8.88 7.73 -7.75
CA SER A 309 7.49 7.33 -7.99
C SER A 309 7.26 6.98 -9.46
N ASN A 310 7.75 7.81 -10.40
CA ASN A 310 7.64 7.55 -11.83
C ASN A 310 8.42 6.30 -12.24
N ALA A 311 9.62 6.09 -11.70
CA ALA A 311 10.42 4.90 -11.98
C ALA A 311 9.73 3.62 -11.45
N TYR A 312 9.15 3.68 -10.25
CA TYR A 312 8.35 2.58 -9.68
C TYR A 312 7.16 2.22 -10.56
N THR A 313 6.33 3.21 -10.94
CA THR A 313 5.19 2.97 -11.85
C THR A 313 5.63 2.45 -13.22
N SER A 314 6.77 2.94 -13.74
CA SER A 314 7.33 2.46 -15.02
C SER A 314 7.83 1.02 -14.91
N ALA A 315 8.44 0.65 -13.78
CA ALA A 315 8.87 -0.72 -13.55
C ALA A 315 7.68 -1.67 -13.48
N LEU A 316 6.61 -1.28 -12.77
CA LEU A 316 5.37 -2.05 -12.71
C LEU A 316 4.76 -2.27 -14.10
N SER A 317 4.73 -1.24 -14.96
CA SER A 317 4.16 -1.36 -16.31
C SER A 317 5.03 -2.14 -17.30
N LEU A 318 6.35 -2.18 -17.08
CA LEU A 318 7.28 -2.98 -17.89
C LEU A 318 7.36 -4.44 -17.43
N ALA A 319 6.97 -4.72 -16.17
CA ALA A 319 7.04 -6.05 -15.61
C ALA A 319 6.01 -6.98 -16.27
N ARG A 320 6.48 -8.15 -16.70
CA ARG A 320 5.61 -9.25 -17.11
C ARG A 320 4.98 -9.94 -15.91
N MET A 321 5.71 -9.98 -14.81
CA MET A 321 5.29 -10.59 -13.55
C MET A 321 5.91 -9.83 -12.40
N VAL A 322 5.17 -9.65 -11.32
CA VAL A 322 5.65 -9.02 -10.08
C VAL A 322 5.67 -10.06 -8.96
N THR A 323 6.77 -10.13 -8.22
CA THR A 323 6.91 -11.01 -7.06
C THR A 323 6.98 -10.20 -5.77
N VAL A 324 6.25 -10.66 -4.75
CA VAL A 324 6.18 -10.01 -3.43
C VAL A 324 6.24 -11.04 -2.29
N PRO A 325 6.64 -10.67 -1.07
CA PRO A 325 6.84 -11.65 0.00
C PRO A 325 5.59 -11.96 0.83
N SER A 326 4.49 -11.20 0.70
CA SER A 326 3.27 -11.39 1.49
C SER A 326 1.99 -11.31 0.65
N GLU A 327 0.95 -12.02 1.08
CA GLU A 327 -0.37 -12.02 0.42
C GLU A 327 -1.04 -10.65 0.45
N VAL A 328 -0.93 -9.93 1.57
CA VAL A 328 -1.52 -8.59 1.73
C VAL A 328 -0.87 -7.58 0.78
N HIS A 329 0.45 -7.70 0.54
CA HIS A 329 1.13 -6.88 -0.45
C HIS A 329 0.73 -7.30 -1.88
N ALA A 330 0.55 -8.59 -2.16
CA ALA A 330 0.06 -9.00 -3.47
C ALA A 330 -1.34 -8.43 -3.75
N GLU A 331 -2.23 -8.46 -2.75
CA GLU A 331 -3.56 -7.88 -2.84
C GLU A 331 -3.56 -6.37 -3.13
N SER A 332 -2.60 -5.61 -2.58
CA SER A 332 -2.50 -4.17 -2.85
C SER A 332 -2.12 -3.86 -4.30
N LEU A 333 -1.46 -4.79 -4.98
CA LEU A 333 -1.01 -4.65 -6.38
C LEU A 333 -1.94 -5.26 -7.43
N LYS A 334 -2.96 -6.04 -7.04
CA LYS A 334 -3.87 -6.73 -7.99
C LYS A 334 -4.56 -5.81 -8.99
N ASN A 335 -4.80 -4.55 -8.63
CA ASN A 335 -5.43 -3.55 -9.51
C ASN A 335 -4.45 -2.80 -10.41
N LEU A 336 -3.14 -2.98 -10.20
CA LEU A 336 -2.07 -2.27 -10.90
C LEU A 336 -1.27 -3.17 -11.84
N VAL A 337 -1.23 -4.47 -11.57
CA VAL A 337 -0.40 -5.44 -12.28
C VAL A 337 -1.21 -6.71 -12.56
N GLN A 338 -1.09 -7.23 -13.78
CA GLN A 338 -1.86 -8.40 -14.23
C GLN A 338 -1.44 -9.71 -13.55
N ASP A 339 -0.13 -9.93 -13.35
CA ASP A 339 0.40 -11.17 -12.75
C ASP A 339 1.28 -10.86 -11.54
N VAL A 340 0.73 -11.09 -10.35
CA VAL A 340 1.43 -10.92 -9.06
C VAL A 340 1.56 -12.29 -8.38
N ARG A 341 2.78 -12.67 -8.01
CA ARG A 341 3.10 -13.93 -7.34
C ARG A 341 3.67 -13.70 -5.94
N VAL A 342 3.16 -14.45 -4.97
CA VAL A 342 3.66 -14.43 -3.61
C VAL A 342 4.78 -15.45 -3.47
N ILE A 343 5.98 -14.98 -3.16
CA ILE A 343 7.12 -15.83 -2.84
C ILE A 343 7.70 -15.36 -1.50
N PRO A 344 7.34 -16.01 -0.38
CA PRO A 344 7.83 -15.61 0.94
C PRO A 344 9.35 -15.66 1.04
N ASP A 345 9.90 -14.85 1.95
CA ASP A 345 11.34 -14.85 2.20
C ASP A 345 11.83 -16.19 2.74
N GLY A 346 13.06 -16.53 2.34
CA GLY A 346 13.76 -17.73 2.78
C GLY A 346 15.07 -17.41 3.48
N TRP A 347 15.73 -18.47 3.93
CA TRP A 347 17.05 -18.42 4.58
C TRP A 347 17.95 -19.53 4.00
N SER A 348 19.26 -19.44 4.21
CA SER A 348 20.21 -20.42 3.67
C SER A 348 21.06 -21.05 4.76
N GLU A 349 21.10 -22.39 4.77
CA GLU A 349 21.98 -23.17 5.66
C GLU A 349 23.48 -22.97 5.35
N GLN A 350 23.81 -22.41 4.18
CA GLN A 350 25.20 -22.11 3.82
C GLN A 350 25.82 -21.10 4.79
N ASN A 351 25.02 -20.18 5.35
CA ASN A 351 25.47 -19.31 6.41
C ASN A 351 25.52 -20.10 7.74
N LYS A 352 26.72 -20.60 8.06
CA LYS A 352 26.99 -21.39 9.27
C LYS A 352 26.63 -20.68 10.57
N LEU A 353 26.52 -19.34 10.56
CA LEU A 353 26.12 -18.60 11.75
C LEU A 353 24.70 -18.94 12.19
N TRP A 354 23.81 -19.45 11.32
CA TRP A 354 22.49 -19.99 11.71
C TRP A 354 22.59 -21.14 12.71
N HIS A 355 23.64 -21.96 12.64
CA HIS A 355 23.85 -23.11 13.53
C HIS A 355 24.76 -22.81 14.72
N LYS A 356 25.34 -21.61 14.78
CA LYS A 356 26.19 -21.22 15.90
C LYS A 356 25.32 -20.94 17.14
N ASP A 357 25.50 -21.77 18.16
CA ASP A 357 24.88 -21.57 19.46
C ASP A 357 25.52 -20.39 20.20
N PRO A 358 24.73 -19.63 20.97
CA PRO A 358 25.29 -18.59 21.82
C PRO A 358 26.08 -19.19 22.98
N GLN A 359 26.96 -18.37 23.56
CA GLN A 359 27.62 -18.74 24.80
C GLN A 359 26.60 -18.94 25.92
N PRO A 360 26.76 -19.97 26.77
CA PRO A 360 25.89 -20.20 27.92
C PRO A 360 25.82 -18.96 28.80
N ARG A 361 24.61 -18.64 29.26
CA ARG A 361 24.32 -17.47 30.09
C ARG A 361 23.24 -17.78 31.12
N ASN A 362 23.28 -17.05 32.23
CA ASN A 362 22.27 -17.16 33.30
C ASN A 362 21.12 -16.15 33.13
N THR A 363 21.11 -15.40 32.02
CA THR A 363 20.10 -14.38 31.74
C THR A 363 19.13 -14.84 30.66
N ILE A 364 17.88 -14.41 30.76
CA ILE A 364 16.88 -14.53 29.70
C ILE A 364 16.81 -13.22 28.94
N ASN A 365 17.17 -13.26 27.66
CA ASN A 365 17.29 -12.11 26.79
C ASN A 365 16.00 -11.93 25.98
N ILE A 366 15.24 -10.90 26.33
CA ILE A 366 14.06 -10.47 25.57
C ILE A 366 14.57 -9.53 24.47
N GLY A 367 14.46 -9.95 23.21
CA GLY A 367 15.00 -9.25 22.07
C GLY A 367 13.97 -8.43 21.34
N TRP A 368 14.40 -7.28 20.83
CA TRP A 368 13.66 -6.56 19.79
C TRP A 368 14.65 -6.07 18.73
N MET A 369 14.21 -6.16 17.48
CA MET A 369 14.88 -5.60 16.32
C MET A 369 13.83 -4.88 15.48
N GLY A 370 14.24 -3.79 14.84
CA GLY A 370 13.36 -3.04 13.98
C GLY A 370 14.00 -1.73 13.51
N THR A 371 13.44 -1.17 12.45
CA THR A 371 13.91 0.10 11.90
C THR A 371 13.45 1.27 12.78
N ASN A 372 13.94 2.47 12.47
CA ASN A 372 13.46 3.67 13.17
C ASN A 372 11.96 3.91 12.96
N GLY A 373 11.36 3.37 11.89
CA GLY A 373 9.92 3.47 11.63
C GLY A 373 9.06 2.65 12.59
N GLN A 374 9.65 1.67 13.28
CA GLN A 374 8.94 0.72 14.15
C GLN A 374 9.11 1.05 15.65
N ILE A 375 9.71 2.20 15.98
CA ILE A 375 9.89 2.60 17.38
C ILE A 375 8.54 2.80 18.07
N GLU A 376 7.56 3.35 17.35
CA GLU A 376 6.18 3.53 17.87
C GLU A 376 5.53 2.19 18.22
N ASP A 377 5.79 1.15 17.41
CA ASP A 377 5.31 -0.20 17.67
C ASP A 377 5.89 -0.74 19.00
N LEU A 378 7.19 -0.53 19.24
CA LEU A 378 7.83 -0.94 20.49
C LEU A 378 7.31 -0.15 21.71
N ILE A 379 6.95 1.12 21.53
CA ILE A 379 6.41 1.96 22.61
C ILE A 379 5.11 1.36 23.17
N LEU A 380 4.28 0.72 22.34
CA LEU A 380 3.04 0.07 22.77
C LEU A 380 3.27 -0.94 23.90
N ILE A 381 4.30 -1.78 23.75
CA ILE A 381 4.59 -2.86 24.70
C ILE A 381 5.67 -2.52 25.73
N ARG A 382 6.33 -1.36 25.60
CA ARG A 382 7.45 -0.90 26.46
C ARG A 382 7.17 -1.05 27.96
N ARG A 383 5.98 -0.64 28.42
CA ARG A 383 5.61 -0.68 29.85
C ARG A 383 5.61 -2.11 30.41
N PHE A 384 5.17 -3.07 29.61
CA PHE A 384 5.09 -4.48 30.00
C PHE A 384 6.47 -5.13 30.01
N ILE A 385 7.32 -4.81 29.04
CA ILE A 385 8.73 -5.23 29.02
C ILE A 385 9.42 -4.78 30.31
N ILE A 386 9.28 -3.50 30.69
CA ILE A 386 9.86 -2.96 31.93
C ILE A 386 9.31 -3.69 33.17
N ARG A 387 8.01 -3.97 33.21
CA ARG A 387 7.37 -4.70 34.32
C ARG A 387 7.92 -6.11 34.46
N ILE A 388 8.00 -6.87 33.36
CA ILE A 388 8.57 -8.22 33.32
C ILE A 388 10.04 -8.20 33.77
N ILE A 389 10.82 -7.23 33.30
CA ILE A 389 12.22 -7.10 33.70
C ILE A 389 12.34 -6.82 35.21
N ARG A 390 11.50 -5.96 35.77
CA ARG A 390 11.51 -5.73 37.22
C ARG A 390 11.09 -6.95 38.03
N GLU A 391 10.15 -7.73 37.51
CA GLU A 391 9.63 -8.92 38.17
C GLU A 391 10.62 -10.09 38.18
N PHE A 392 11.28 -10.37 37.05
CA PHE A 392 12.19 -11.50 36.91
C PHE A 392 13.64 -11.02 36.89
N HIS A 393 14.38 -11.20 37.98
CA HIS A 393 15.71 -10.60 38.18
C HIS A 393 16.78 -11.03 37.15
N ASN A 394 16.60 -12.18 36.48
CA ASN A 394 17.51 -12.72 35.49
C ASN A 394 17.16 -12.34 34.04
N THR A 395 16.18 -11.47 33.81
CA THR A 395 15.81 -11.04 32.45
C THR A 395 16.53 -9.76 32.03
N ARG A 396 16.79 -9.57 30.74
CA ARG A 396 17.26 -8.29 30.19
C ARG A 396 16.66 -8.01 28.84
N ILE A 397 16.54 -6.74 28.49
CA ILE A 397 16.18 -6.32 27.13
C ILE A 397 17.44 -6.28 26.25
N VAL A 398 17.36 -6.83 25.04
CA VAL A 398 18.39 -6.75 24.01
C VAL A 398 17.80 -6.00 22.81
N ILE A 399 18.38 -4.85 22.48
CA ILE A 399 17.98 -4.06 21.31
C ILE A 399 19.04 -4.20 20.23
N ILE A 400 18.63 -4.62 19.05
CA ILE A 400 19.51 -4.87 17.90
C ILE A 400 19.33 -3.73 16.88
N GLY A 401 20.44 -3.09 16.49
CA GLY A 401 20.52 -2.14 15.38
C GLY A 401 19.93 -0.75 15.61
N ASN A 402 19.15 -0.54 16.68
CA ASN A 402 18.39 0.70 16.86
C ASN A 402 18.74 1.44 18.17
N PRO A 403 19.57 2.49 18.11
CA PRO A 403 19.97 3.23 19.31
C PRO A 403 18.85 4.06 19.92
N GLN A 404 17.84 4.48 19.14
CA GLN A 404 16.68 5.21 19.67
C GLN A 404 15.77 4.29 20.49
N ALA A 405 15.51 3.08 19.99
CA ALA A 405 14.78 2.05 20.73
C ALA A 405 15.50 1.66 22.03
N TYR A 406 16.84 1.57 22.01
CA TYR A 406 17.63 1.32 23.23
C TYR A 406 17.44 2.40 24.30
N ARG A 407 17.34 3.67 23.90
CA ARG A 407 17.11 4.80 24.81
C ARG A 407 15.76 4.75 25.51
N LEU A 408 14.76 4.08 24.93
CA LEU A 408 13.46 3.89 25.60
C LEU A 408 13.58 3.14 26.94
N PHE A 409 14.68 2.41 27.15
CA PHE A 409 14.91 1.60 28.34
C PHE A 409 15.98 2.19 29.28
N GLU A 410 16.32 3.48 29.17
CA GLU A 410 17.27 4.17 30.07
C GLU A 410 16.89 4.14 31.55
N GLY A 411 15.60 3.98 31.87
CA GLY A 411 15.14 3.80 33.25
C GLY A 411 15.46 2.43 33.86
N LEU A 412 16.04 1.49 33.11
CA LEU A 412 16.52 0.21 33.61
C LEU A 412 18.03 0.27 33.95
N PRO A 413 18.48 -0.47 34.97
CA PRO A 413 19.91 -0.59 35.27
C PRO A 413 20.71 -1.11 34.07
N GLU A 414 21.97 -0.70 33.94
CA GLU A 414 22.83 -1.03 32.79
C GLU A 414 22.96 -2.55 32.56
N ASN A 415 23.08 -3.34 33.63
CA ASN A 415 23.14 -4.81 33.54
C ASN A 415 21.82 -5.48 33.11
N ARG A 416 20.72 -4.73 33.00
CA ARG A 416 19.38 -5.21 32.58
C ARG A 416 19.03 -4.81 31.14
N ARG A 417 19.96 -4.18 30.42
CA ARG A 417 19.80 -3.78 29.02
C ARG A 417 21.07 -4.05 28.24
N MET A 418 20.93 -4.40 26.97
CA MET A 418 22.05 -4.65 26.07
C MET A 418 21.74 -4.04 24.71
N TYR A 419 22.72 -3.34 24.15
CA TYR A 419 22.65 -2.84 22.78
C TYR A 419 23.59 -3.65 21.90
N LEU A 420 23.08 -4.11 20.77
CA LEU A 420 23.85 -4.75 19.71
C LEU A 420 23.81 -3.82 18.49
N PRO A 421 24.95 -3.29 18.00
CA PRO A 421 24.98 -2.40 16.85
C PRO A 421 24.55 -3.13 15.57
N ALA A 422 24.11 -2.40 14.54
CA ALA A 422 23.82 -3.00 13.24
C ALA A 422 25.08 -3.64 12.66
N VAL A 423 24.92 -4.81 12.03
CA VAL A 423 25.99 -5.57 11.37
C VAL A 423 25.58 -5.91 9.94
N ALA A 424 26.54 -6.41 9.16
CA ALA A 424 26.25 -6.96 7.85
C ALA A 424 25.25 -8.11 7.94
N GLN A 425 24.46 -8.31 6.88
CA GLN A 425 23.38 -9.31 6.87
C GLN A 425 23.89 -10.73 7.14
N GLU A 426 25.12 -11.04 6.72
CA GLU A 426 25.75 -12.34 6.94
C GLU A 426 26.02 -12.59 8.43
N GLU A 427 26.28 -11.55 9.22
CA GLU A 427 26.57 -11.64 10.66
C GLU A 427 25.31 -11.60 11.54
N PHE A 428 24.19 -11.12 10.99
CA PHE A 428 22.92 -10.98 11.69
C PHE A 428 22.46 -12.25 12.43
N PRO A 429 22.59 -13.48 11.89
CA PRO A 429 22.19 -14.70 12.62
C PRO A 429 22.95 -14.86 13.95
N TYR A 430 24.21 -14.42 14.02
CA TYR A 430 24.96 -14.48 15.27
C TYR A 430 24.42 -13.52 16.33
N GLN A 431 23.97 -12.32 15.91
CA GLN A 431 23.33 -11.36 16.81
C GLN A 431 21.96 -11.83 17.27
N LEU A 432 21.15 -12.37 16.36
CA LEU A 432 19.86 -12.95 16.70
C LEU A 432 20.00 -14.09 17.72
N GLY A 433 21.07 -14.89 17.66
CA GLY A 433 21.40 -15.90 18.68
C GLY A 433 21.62 -15.33 20.09
N GLN A 434 21.78 -14.01 20.27
CA GLN A 434 21.84 -13.36 21.57
C GLN A 434 20.46 -13.18 22.22
N VAL A 435 19.37 -13.58 21.56
CA VAL A 435 17.99 -13.44 22.02
C VAL A 435 17.42 -14.81 22.42
N ASP A 436 16.66 -14.85 23.53
CA ASP A 436 15.97 -16.05 24.01
C ASP A 436 14.46 -16.00 23.75
N VAL A 437 13.88 -14.79 23.65
CA VAL A 437 12.50 -14.54 23.25
C VAL A 437 12.45 -13.30 22.38
N LEU A 438 11.96 -13.40 21.15
CA LEU A 438 11.85 -12.26 20.23
C LEU A 438 10.48 -11.57 20.34
N LEU A 439 10.47 -10.25 20.40
CA LEU A 439 9.25 -9.45 20.37
C LEU A 439 9.10 -8.77 19.01
N VAL A 440 7.92 -8.93 18.41
CA VAL A 440 7.58 -8.34 17.10
C VAL A 440 6.25 -7.56 17.19
N PRO A 441 6.23 -6.45 17.96
CA PRO A 441 5.06 -5.59 18.00
C PRO A 441 4.92 -4.81 16.69
N LEU A 442 3.69 -4.61 16.26
CA LEU A 442 3.31 -3.77 15.12
C LEU A 442 2.00 -3.04 15.44
N CYS A 443 1.95 -1.73 15.17
CA CYS A 443 0.73 -0.94 15.14
C CYS A 443 -0.15 -1.35 13.96
N ASN A 444 -1.45 -1.13 14.08
CA ASN A 444 -2.41 -1.39 13.02
C ASN A 444 -2.37 -0.27 11.97
N THR A 445 -1.42 -0.35 11.04
CA THR A 445 -1.27 0.55 9.89
C THR A 445 -1.29 -0.26 8.58
N PRO A 446 -1.75 0.31 7.46
CA PRO A 446 -1.77 -0.41 6.18
C PRO A 446 -0.40 -1.00 5.78
N TYR A 447 0.68 -0.26 6.02
CA TYR A 447 2.05 -0.73 5.79
C TYR A 447 2.45 -1.90 6.69
N ASN A 448 2.17 -1.80 8.00
CA ASN A 448 2.53 -2.89 8.91
C ASN A 448 1.72 -4.17 8.63
N LEU A 449 0.48 -4.03 8.16
CA LEU A 449 -0.36 -5.17 7.77
C LEU A 449 0.17 -5.90 6.53
N SER A 450 0.91 -5.21 5.65
CA SER A 450 1.51 -5.80 4.45
C SER A 450 2.89 -6.43 4.69
N LEU A 451 3.50 -6.25 5.86
CA LEU A 451 4.81 -6.80 6.17
C LEU A 451 4.84 -8.34 6.09
N PRO A 452 5.94 -8.92 5.59
CA PRO A 452 6.12 -10.37 5.57
C PRO A 452 6.48 -10.92 6.95
N ASP A 453 6.42 -12.25 7.08
CA ASP A 453 6.75 -13.03 8.28
C ASP A 453 8.25 -13.40 8.38
N THR A 454 9.11 -12.70 7.63
CA THR A 454 10.57 -12.93 7.55
C THR A 454 11.23 -13.02 8.92
N VAL A 455 10.94 -12.07 9.81
CA VAL A 455 11.49 -12.05 11.18
C VAL A 455 11.08 -13.27 12.02
N LEU A 456 9.87 -13.82 11.79
CA LEU A 456 9.40 -15.03 12.48
C LEU A 456 10.08 -16.28 11.93
N MET A 457 10.28 -16.33 10.60
CA MET A 457 11.02 -17.38 9.92
C MET A 457 12.48 -17.40 10.41
N GLU A 458 13.15 -16.25 10.51
CA GLU A 458 14.53 -16.13 10.98
C GLU A 458 14.66 -16.53 12.46
N ALA A 459 13.72 -16.10 13.31
CA ALA A 459 13.62 -16.56 14.69
C ALA A 459 13.46 -18.09 14.74
N GLY A 460 12.59 -18.64 13.88
CA GLY A 460 12.40 -20.07 13.70
C GLY A 460 13.67 -20.80 13.30
N ALA A 461 14.41 -20.32 12.29
CA ALA A 461 15.69 -20.89 11.86
C ALA A 461 16.68 -20.97 13.04
N LYS A 462 16.69 -19.94 13.89
CA LYS A 462 17.46 -19.93 15.14
C LYS A 462 16.86 -20.73 16.30
N GLY A 463 15.63 -21.18 16.19
CA GLY A 463 14.90 -21.86 17.26
C GLY A 463 14.60 -20.93 18.44
N ILE A 464 14.35 -19.66 18.16
CA ILE A 464 14.00 -18.63 19.13
C ILE A 464 12.48 -18.46 19.10
N PRO A 465 11.79 -18.63 20.24
CA PRO A 465 10.37 -18.35 20.32
C PRO A 465 10.08 -16.85 20.19
N TRP A 466 8.92 -16.51 19.65
CA TRP A 466 8.52 -15.12 19.44
C TRP A 466 7.13 -14.81 20.01
N VAL A 467 6.90 -13.52 20.31
CA VAL A 467 5.57 -12.94 20.59
C VAL A 467 5.33 -11.81 19.59
N ALA A 468 4.23 -11.85 18.85
CA ALA A 468 4.00 -10.94 17.73
C ALA A 468 2.58 -10.35 17.67
N SER A 469 2.44 -9.22 16.98
CA SER A 469 1.14 -8.59 16.69
C SER A 469 0.29 -9.43 15.72
N PRO A 470 -1.04 -9.23 15.67
CA PRO A 470 -1.95 -10.11 14.93
C PRO A 470 -2.14 -9.74 13.46
N ILE A 471 -1.05 -9.59 12.70
CA ILE A 471 -1.13 -9.34 11.25
C ILE A 471 -1.31 -10.66 10.47
N GLN A 472 -1.84 -10.57 9.24
CA GLN A 472 -2.17 -11.75 8.42
C GLN A 472 -0.96 -12.67 8.20
N SER A 473 0.20 -12.13 7.81
CA SER A 473 1.42 -12.92 7.59
C SER A 473 1.81 -13.74 8.83
N PHE A 474 1.70 -13.15 10.03
CA PHE A 474 2.05 -13.81 11.28
C PHE A 474 1.00 -14.84 11.70
N LYS A 475 -0.28 -14.54 11.45
CA LYS A 475 -1.39 -15.50 11.65
C LYS A 475 -1.29 -16.70 10.70
N SER A 476 -0.78 -16.53 9.48
CA SER A 476 -0.55 -17.63 8.56
C SER A 476 0.66 -18.49 8.95
N TRP A 477 1.71 -17.88 9.52
CA TRP A 477 2.91 -18.60 9.94
C TRP A 477 2.66 -19.57 11.10
N GLN A 478 1.99 -19.10 12.17
CA GLN A 478 1.48 -19.88 13.31
C GLN A 478 2.43 -20.86 14.03
N MET A 479 3.74 -20.85 13.73
CA MET A 479 4.70 -21.82 14.24
C MET A 479 5.85 -21.17 15.01
N GLY A 480 6.16 -21.76 16.17
CA GLY A 480 7.30 -21.39 16.99
C GLY A 480 7.16 -20.09 17.79
N GLY A 481 5.94 -19.63 18.02
CA GLY A 481 5.66 -18.49 18.88
C GLY A 481 4.17 -18.31 19.10
N VAL A 482 3.80 -17.13 19.59
CA VAL A 482 2.39 -16.79 19.90
C VAL A 482 2.04 -15.40 19.39
N VAL A 483 0.86 -15.29 18.78
CA VAL A 483 0.27 -14.01 18.39
C VAL A 483 -0.51 -13.46 19.60
N SER A 484 -0.39 -12.16 19.85
CA SER A 484 -1.09 -11.47 20.95
C SER A 484 -1.90 -10.29 20.41
N GLU A 485 -3.23 -10.36 20.54
CA GLU A 485 -4.15 -9.33 20.06
C GLU A 485 -4.36 -8.23 21.09
N THR A 486 -4.38 -8.61 22.37
CA THR A 486 -4.65 -7.69 23.48
C THR A 486 -3.41 -7.42 24.33
N MET A 487 -3.40 -6.29 25.02
CA MET A 487 -2.28 -5.93 25.90
C MET A 487 -2.10 -6.91 27.07
N ASP A 488 -3.19 -7.53 27.53
CA ASP A 488 -3.14 -8.57 28.57
C ASP A 488 -2.50 -9.86 28.06
N GLU A 489 -2.81 -10.27 26.82
CA GLU A 489 -2.15 -11.40 26.16
C GLU A 489 -0.65 -11.15 26.00
N TRP A 490 -0.23 -9.95 25.58
CA TRP A 490 1.19 -9.61 25.48
C TRP A 490 1.92 -9.81 26.81
N HIS A 491 1.33 -9.36 27.92
CA HIS A 491 1.91 -9.54 29.24
C HIS A 491 1.95 -11.00 29.67
N LEU A 492 0.85 -11.74 29.50
CA LEU A 492 0.72 -13.13 29.89
C LEU A 492 1.67 -14.04 29.10
N ASN A 493 1.69 -13.90 27.77
CA ASN A 493 2.51 -14.71 26.87
C ASN A 493 4.00 -14.48 27.12
N LEU A 494 4.42 -13.22 27.24
CA LEU A 494 5.82 -12.91 27.57
C LEU A 494 6.21 -13.45 28.95
N ARG A 495 5.32 -13.34 29.95
CA ARG A 495 5.55 -13.91 31.28
C ARG A 495 5.74 -15.42 31.22
N HIS A 496 4.87 -16.15 30.54
CA HIS A 496 4.97 -17.60 30.38
C HIS A 496 6.28 -17.99 29.70
N LEU A 497 6.64 -17.30 28.62
CA LEU A 497 7.90 -17.53 27.92
C LEU A 497 9.12 -17.18 28.77
N VAL A 498 9.04 -16.32 29.78
CA VAL A 498 10.15 -16.07 30.72
C VAL A 498 10.23 -17.17 31.78
N MET A 499 9.09 -17.64 32.29
CA MET A 499 9.04 -18.63 33.37
C MET A 499 9.35 -20.05 32.91
N ASP A 500 8.90 -20.42 31.71
CA ASP A 500 8.92 -21.80 31.24
C ASP A 500 9.99 -22.01 30.15
N GLU A 501 11.09 -22.66 30.55
CA GLU A 501 12.17 -23.02 29.62
C GLU A 501 11.76 -24.13 28.65
N GLU A 502 10.94 -25.08 29.08
CA GLU A 502 10.49 -26.17 28.23
C GLU A 502 9.58 -25.66 27.13
N LEU A 503 8.68 -24.72 27.45
CA LEU A 503 7.86 -23.99 26.49
C LEU A 503 8.73 -23.28 25.45
N ARG A 504 9.76 -22.53 25.88
CA ARG A 504 10.69 -21.86 24.95
C ARG A 504 11.36 -22.85 24.02
N ARG A 505 11.88 -23.97 24.55
CA ARG A 505 12.55 -25.02 23.76
C ARG A 505 11.58 -25.71 22.81
N ARG A 506 10.34 -25.96 23.22
CA ARG A 506 9.31 -26.58 22.38
C ARG A 506 8.95 -25.68 21.21
N LEU A 507 8.59 -24.42 21.46
CA LEU A 507 8.28 -23.44 20.42
C LEU A 507 9.49 -23.21 19.50
N GLY A 508 10.70 -23.10 20.05
CA GLY A 508 11.93 -23.02 19.26
C GLY A 508 12.10 -24.19 18.29
N ARG A 509 11.81 -25.43 18.72
CA ARG A 509 11.84 -26.61 17.83
C ARG A 509 10.76 -26.55 16.75
N GLU A 510 9.54 -26.17 17.10
CA GLU A 510 8.42 -26.00 16.16
C GLU A 510 8.74 -24.96 15.08
N GLY A 511 9.24 -23.78 15.49
CA GLY A 511 9.68 -22.73 14.58
C GLY A 511 10.83 -23.17 13.68
N ARG A 512 11.79 -23.92 14.20
CA ARG A 512 12.90 -24.46 13.40
C ARG A 512 12.44 -25.49 12.37
N MET A 513 11.44 -26.31 12.69
CA MET A 513 10.85 -27.23 11.73
C MET A 513 10.13 -26.47 10.61
N ALA A 514 9.34 -25.45 10.95
CA ALA A 514 8.66 -24.61 9.96
C ALA A 514 9.65 -23.86 9.05
N ALA A 515 10.71 -23.27 9.64
CA ALA A 515 11.73 -22.55 8.89
C ALA A 515 12.43 -23.44 7.85
N LYS A 516 12.64 -24.73 8.11
CA LYS A 516 13.24 -25.66 7.12
C LYS A 516 12.48 -25.74 5.81
N ALA A 517 11.17 -25.48 5.80
CA ALA A 517 10.37 -25.45 4.57
C ALA A 517 10.68 -24.24 3.67
N ARG A 518 11.29 -23.19 4.25
CA ARG A 518 11.73 -21.98 3.55
C ARG A 518 13.25 -21.88 3.43
N GLU A 519 13.94 -23.02 3.50
CA GLU A 519 15.35 -23.08 3.16
C GLU A 519 15.52 -22.80 1.66
N MET A 520 16.57 -22.07 1.30
CA MET A 520 16.77 -21.47 -0.01
C MET A 520 16.72 -22.47 -1.17
N LYS A 521 17.18 -23.71 -0.98
CA LYS A 521 17.07 -24.76 -2.02
C LYS A 521 15.63 -25.16 -2.32
N GLN A 522 14.73 -25.00 -1.35
CA GLN A 522 13.29 -25.23 -1.52
C GLN A 522 12.62 -24.00 -2.13
N SER A 523 12.88 -22.81 -1.59
CA SER A 523 12.33 -21.56 -2.13
C SER A 523 12.79 -21.30 -3.57
N GLY A 524 14.01 -21.69 -3.94
CA GLY A 524 14.53 -21.57 -5.31
C GLY A 524 13.71 -22.35 -6.35
N LYS A 525 13.01 -23.42 -5.95
CA LYS A 525 12.12 -24.16 -6.86
C LYS A 525 10.87 -23.35 -7.22
N ALA A 526 10.26 -22.68 -6.24
CA ALA A 526 9.13 -21.79 -6.48
C ALA A 526 9.53 -20.64 -7.43
N TRP A 527 10.74 -20.11 -7.25
CA TRP A 527 11.30 -19.13 -8.18
C TRP A 527 11.53 -19.69 -9.59
N LEU A 528 12.00 -20.93 -9.74
CA LEU A 528 12.14 -21.56 -11.05
C LEU A 528 10.79 -21.75 -11.75
N GLU A 529 9.73 -22.08 -11.02
CA GLU A 529 8.38 -22.17 -11.58
C GLU A 529 7.92 -20.81 -12.11
N VAL A 530 8.13 -19.74 -11.34
CA VAL A 530 7.84 -18.36 -11.72
C VAL A 530 8.64 -17.94 -12.96
N ILE A 531 9.94 -18.25 -12.99
CA ILE A 531 10.80 -17.98 -14.17
C ILE A 531 10.29 -18.75 -15.38
N HIS A 532 9.97 -20.03 -15.23
CA HIS A 532 9.47 -20.85 -16.32
C HIS A 532 8.15 -20.31 -16.88
N GLN A 533 7.22 -19.91 -16.01
CA GLN A 533 5.96 -19.28 -16.42
C GLN A 533 6.19 -17.95 -17.12
N ALA A 534 7.06 -17.08 -16.59
CA ALA A 534 7.37 -15.80 -17.22
C ALA A 534 7.90 -15.95 -18.65
N VAL A 535 8.74 -16.96 -18.89
CA VAL A 535 9.34 -17.25 -20.21
C VAL A 535 8.36 -17.90 -21.18
N HIS A 536 7.49 -18.80 -20.73
CA HIS A 536 6.63 -19.62 -21.62
C HIS A 536 5.19 -19.13 -21.76
N SER A 537 4.72 -18.22 -20.91
CA SER A 537 3.40 -17.62 -21.09
C SER A 537 3.34 -16.90 -22.45
N PRO A 538 2.24 -17.01 -23.23
CA PRO A 538 2.11 -16.30 -24.50
C PRO A 538 2.17 -14.78 -24.29
N VAL A 539 2.83 -14.06 -25.20
CA VAL A 539 2.74 -12.60 -25.25
C VAL A 539 1.33 -12.27 -25.69
N ASN A 540 0.50 -11.66 -24.84
CA ASN A 540 -0.75 -11.06 -25.26
C ASN A 540 -0.42 -9.88 -26.18
N LEU A 541 -0.27 -10.17 -27.47
CA LEU A 541 -0.19 -9.19 -28.55
C LEU A 541 -1.58 -8.59 -28.77
N LEU A 542 -2.07 -7.79 -27.83
CA LEU A 542 -2.88 -6.65 -28.22
C LEU A 542 -1.87 -5.57 -28.61
N THR A 543 -1.65 -5.52 -29.92
CA THR A 543 -0.86 -4.53 -30.64
C THR A 543 -1.12 -3.13 -30.10
N VAL A 544 -0.13 -2.61 -29.38
CA VAL A 544 0.07 -1.17 -29.23
C VAL A 544 0.37 -0.62 -30.62
N GLU A 545 -0.66 -0.21 -31.36
CA GLU A 545 -0.51 0.81 -32.40
C GLU A 545 -0.12 2.12 -31.69
N ARG A 546 1.17 2.25 -31.40
CA ARG A 546 1.80 3.55 -31.16
C ARG A 546 1.74 4.32 -32.47
N THR A 547 0.67 5.07 -32.69
CA THR A 547 0.66 6.15 -33.67
C THR A 547 1.60 7.23 -33.16
N ILE A 548 2.79 7.31 -33.76
CA ILE A 548 3.62 8.50 -33.76
C ILE A 548 2.91 9.51 -34.68
N PRO A 549 2.46 10.69 -34.21
CA PRO A 549 2.04 11.74 -35.12
C PRO A 549 3.29 12.38 -35.71
N SER A 550 3.66 11.90 -36.89
CA SER A 550 4.59 12.57 -37.79
C SER A 550 3.95 13.83 -38.37
N GLN A 551 4.15 15.00 -37.75
CA GLN A 551 4.00 16.29 -38.44
C GLN A 551 5.03 17.30 -37.92
N LEU A 552 6.24 17.23 -38.47
CA LEU A 552 7.22 18.31 -38.50
C LEU A 552 7.95 18.25 -39.84
N SER A 553 7.22 18.56 -40.92
CA SER A 553 7.78 18.96 -42.21
C SER A 553 6.69 19.35 -43.22
N SER A 554 6.26 20.61 -43.20
CA SER A 554 5.97 21.40 -44.42
C SER A 554 5.49 22.81 -44.05
N GLU A 555 6.34 23.80 -44.33
CA GLU A 555 6.06 25.14 -44.86
C GLU A 555 4.73 25.84 -44.47
N LEU A 556 4.81 26.84 -43.57
CA LEU A 556 4.49 28.27 -43.78
C LEU A 556 4.53 29.06 -42.46
#